data_AF-A0A9D9DC76-F1
#
_entry.id   AF-A0A9D9DC76-F1
#
_cell.length_a   1.000
_cell.length_b   1.000
_cell.length_c   1.000
_cell.angle_alpha   90.00
_cell.angle_beta   90.00
_cell.angle_gamma   90.00
#
_symmetry.space_group_name_H-M   'P 1'
#
loop_
_entity.id
_entity.type
_entity.pdbx_description
1 polymer ?
#
loop_
_entity_poly.entity_id
_entity_poly.type
_entity_poly.pdbx_seq_one_letter_code
_entity_poly.pdbx_strand_id
1 'polypeptide(L)' 'MTLGQEIEQIRRECNIPDYIVYDIFETDERGYREIINGHHRPSVYELIMFISTTCRPLDSLFRGRSGGK' A
#
# COMPACT_ATOMS: atom_id res chain seq x y z
N MET A 1 -4.64 12.22 1.65
CA MET A 1 -3.66 11.14 1.40
C MET A 1 -4.21 10.22 0.32
N THR A 2 -3.40 9.80 -0.66
CA THR A 2 -3.79 8.79 -1.67
C THR A 2 -3.63 7.38 -1.10
N LEU A 3 -4.27 6.37 -1.73
CA LEU A 3 -4.07 4.97 -1.35
C LEU A 3 -2.59 4.56 -1.40
N GLY A 4 -1.88 4.96 -2.45
CA GLY A 4 -0.44 4.68 -2.60
C GLY A 4 0.41 5.30 -1.48
N GLN A 5 0.04 6.48 -0.98
CA GLN A 5 0.70 7.12 0.16
C GLN A 5 0.45 6.37 1.48
N GLU A 6 -0.78 5.87 1.69
CA GLU A 6 -1.11 5.03 2.86
C GLU A 6 -0.33 3.70 2.83
N ILE A 7 -0.23 3.06 1.66
CA ILE A 7 0.59 1.84 1.46
C ILE A 7 2.05 2.12 1.84
N GLU A 8 2.64 3.21 1.33
CA GLU A 8 4.02 3.57 1.64
C GLU A 8 4.23 3.90 3.13
N GLN A 9 3.26 4.55 3.77
CA GLN A 9 3.31 4.82 5.21
C GLN A 9 3.29 3.50 6.00
N ILE A 10 2.35 2.60 5.72
CA ILE A 10 2.25 1.31 6.42
C ILE A 10 3.53 0.49 6.22
N ARG A 11 4.07 0.45 4.99
CA ARG A 11 5.33 -0.24 4.70
C ARG A 11 6.47 0.26 5.59
N ARG A 12 6.62 1.58 5.74
CA ARG A 12 7.64 2.19 6.61
C ARG A 12 7.40 1.89 8.08
N GLU A 13 6.16 2.01 8.56
CA GLU A 13 5.81 1.71 9.95
C GLU A 13 6.10 0.24 10.32
N CYS A 14 5.85 -0.67 9.38
CA CYS A 14 6.11 -2.10 9.53
C CYS A 14 7.56 -2.51 9.20
N ASN A 15 8.42 -1.56 8.82
CA ASN A 15 9.80 -1.82 8.36
C ASN A 15 9.90 -2.89 7.26
N ILE A 16 8.95 -2.90 6.32
CA ILE A 16 8.94 -3.86 5.22
C ILE A 16 9.94 -3.40 4.14
N PRO A 17 10.90 -4.26 3.75
CA PRO A 17 11.81 -3.96 2.66
C PRO A 17 11.08 -3.76 1.33
N ASP A 18 11.59 -2.87 0.49
CA ASP A 18 10.97 -2.51 -0.80
C ASP A 18 10.74 -3.73 -1.71
N TYR A 19 11.67 -4.69 -1.73
CA TYR A 19 11.56 -5.89 -2.57
C TYR A 19 10.37 -6.78 -2.19
N ILE A 20 9.95 -6.82 -0.92
CA ILE A 20 8.76 -7.58 -0.51
C ILE A 20 7.51 -6.96 -1.11
N VAL A 21 7.45 -5.64 -1.19
CA VAL A 21 6.30 -4.93 -1.74
C VAL A 21 6.26 -5.04 -3.26
N TYR A 22 7.43 -5.06 -3.90
CA TYR A 22 7.56 -5.34 -5.33
C TYR A 22 7.00 -6.71 -5.67
N ASP A 23 7.32 -7.73 -4.88
CA ASP A 23 6.78 -9.08 -5.04
C ASP A 23 5.26 -9.12 -4.82
N ILE A 24 4.74 -8.42 -3.80
CA ILE A 24 3.30 -8.37 -3.50
C ILE A 24 2.51 -7.72 -4.65
N PHE A 25 3.04 -6.65 -5.23
CA PHE A 25 2.39 -5.89 -6.31
C PHE A 25 2.86 -6.30 -7.71
N GLU A 26 3.56 -7.45 -7.82
CA GLU A 26 4.11 -8.01 -9.05
C GLU A 26 4.76 -6.95 -9.97
N THR A 27 5.56 -6.07 -9.38
CA THR A 27 6.10 -4.86 -10.01
C THR A 27 7.58 -4.68 -9.74
N ASP A 28 8.23 -3.78 -10.48
CA ASP A 28 9.55 -3.25 -10.14
C ASP A 28 9.46 -1.92 -9.35
N GLU A 29 10.62 -1.32 -9.05
CA GLU A 29 10.72 -0.02 -8.37
C GLU A 29 9.92 1.07 -9.07
N ARG A 30 9.93 1.10 -10.41
CA ARG A 30 9.24 2.12 -11.19
C ARG A 30 7.72 1.95 -11.05
N GLY A 31 7.20 0.75 -11.25
CA GLY A 31 5.76 0.51 -11.11
C GLY A 31 5.29 0.70 -9.66
N TYR A 32 6.11 0.38 -8.66
CA TYR A 32 5.80 0.73 -7.27
C TYR A 32 5.69 2.24 -7.05
N ARG A 33 6.58 3.04 -7.67
CA ARG A 33 6.44 4.52 -7.65
C ARG A 33 5.16 5.00 -8.33
N GLU A 34 4.74 4.35 -9.41
CA GLU A 34 3.47 4.65 -10.08
C GLU A 34 2.25 4.34 -9.18
N ILE A 35 2.32 3.27 -8.36
CA ILE A 35 1.33 2.97 -7.31
C ILE A 35 1.31 4.06 -6.24
N ILE A 36 2.48 4.43 -5.69
CA ILE A 36 2.59 5.45 -4.62
C ILE A 36 2.00 6.79 -5.09
N ASN A 37 2.33 7.19 -6.32
CA ASN A 37 1.86 8.43 -6.93
C ASN A 37 0.40 8.36 -7.39
N GLY A 38 -0.23 7.19 -7.35
CA GLY A 38 -1.64 6.99 -7.71
C GLY A 38 -1.90 6.94 -9.22
N HIS A 39 -0.87 6.72 -10.04
CA HIS A 39 -0.98 6.50 -11.48
C HIS A 39 -1.38 5.06 -11.81
N HIS A 40 -1.04 4.12 -10.93
CA HIS A 40 -1.45 2.73 -11.00
C HIS A 40 -2.28 2.37 -9.77
N ARG A 41 -3.37 1.61 -9.96
CA ARG A 41 -4.20 1.12 -8.85
C ARG A 41 -3.93 -0.37 -8.65
N PRO A 42 -3.46 -0.78 -7.46
CA PRO A 42 -3.39 -2.19 -7.12
C PRO A 42 -4.78 -2.84 -7.20
N SER A 43 -4.79 -4.09 -7.63
CA SER A 43 -5.91 -5.00 -7.54
C SER A 43 -6.30 -5.27 -6.08
N VAL A 44 -7.55 -5.71 -5.88
CA VAL A 44 -8.05 -6.10 -4.56
C VAL A 44 -7.21 -7.24 -3.96
N TYR A 45 -6.75 -8.18 -4.79
CA TYR A 45 -5.94 -9.31 -4.34
C TYR A 45 -4.59 -8.84 -3.77
N GLU A 46 -3.89 -7.95 -4.48
CA GLU A 46 -2.60 -7.42 -4.01
C GLU A 46 -2.77 -6.61 -2.71
N LEU A 47 -3.86 -5.85 -2.59
CA LEU A 47 -4.18 -5.15 -1.34
C LEU A 47 -4.43 -6.13 -0.18
N ILE A 48 -5.11 -7.25 -0.43
CA ILE A 48 -5.30 -8.32 0.56
C ILE A 48 -3.94 -8.91 0.97
N MET A 49 -3.08 -9.23 0.01
CA MET A 49 -1.73 -9.75 0.28
C MET A 49 -0.89 -8.77 1.11
N PHE A 50 -0.99 -7.48 0.81
CA PHE A 50 -0.30 -6.43 1.56
C PHE A 50 -0.77 -6.32 3.02
N ILE A 51 -2.08 -6.31 3.27
CA ILE A 51 -2.61 -6.25 4.64
C ILE A 51 -2.32 -7.52 5.44
N SER A 52 -2.33 -8.69 4.79
CA SER A 52 -1.95 -9.96 5.40
C SER A 52 -0.47 -9.96 5.80
N THR A 53 0.41 -9.43 4.94
CA THR A 53 1.85 -9.31 5.23
C THR A 53 2.14 -8.34 6.38
N THR A 54 1.40 -7.23 6.43
CA THR A 54 1.60 -6.17 7.44
C THR A 54 0.87 -6.45 8.76
N CYS A 55 0.02 -7.49 8.82
CA CYS A 55 -0.90 -7.77 9.92
C CYS A 55 -1.77 -6.55 10.30
N ARG A 56 -2.07 -5.67 9.34
CA ARG A 56 -2.91 -4.49 9.55
C ARG A 56 -4.36 -4.79 9.13
N PRO A 57 -5.36 -4.20 9.81
CA PRO A 57 -6.73 -4.32 9.37
C PRO A 57 -6.95 -3.52 8.06
N LEU A 58 -7.88 -3.96 7.21
CA LEU A 58 -8.12 -3.36 5.89
C LEU A 58 -8.47 -1.87 5.94
N ASP A 59 -9.14 -1.42 7.01
CA ASP A 59 -9.49 -0.02 7.26
C ASP A 59 -8.25 0.89 7.41
N SER A 60 -7.09 0.33 7.74
CA SER A 60 -5.83 1.07 7.82
C SER A 60 -5.46 1.76 6.51
N LEU A 61 -5.81 1.17 5.35
CA LEU A 61 -5.59 1.77 4.02
C LEU A 61 -6.48 2.99 3.73
N PHE A 62 -7.46 3.28 4.60
CA PHE A 62 -8.45 4.34 4.39
C PHE A 62 -8.46 5.39 5.52
N ARG A 63 -7.52 5.33 6.47
CA ARG A 63 -7.49 6.20 7.66
C ARG A 63 -7.47 7.69 7.32
N GLY A 64 -6.85 8.11 6.22
CA GLY A 64 -6.90 9.48 5.72
C GLY A 64 -8.25 9.99 5.20
N ARG A 65 -9.33 9.19 5.20
CA ARG A 65 -10.66 9.58 4.69
C ARG A 65 -11.74 9.81 5.77
N SER A 66 -11.44 9.54 7.05
CA SER A 66 -12.43 9.61 8.14
C SER A 66 -12.55 10.98 8.83
N GLY A 67 -11.99 12.04 8.24
CA GLY A 67 -12.00 13.40 8.80
C GLY A 67 -13.22 14.27 8.41
N GLY A 68 -14.39 13.67 8.15
CA GLY A 68 -15.62 14.40 7.85
C GLY A 68 -16.70 14.17 8.90
N LYS A 69 -16.73 15.00 9.93
CA LYS A 69 -17.91 15.27 10.77
C LYS A 69 -18.35 16.70 10.50
#